data_AF-A0A933ADP8-F1
#
_entry.id   AF-A0A933ADP8-F1
#
_cell.length_a   1.000
_cell.length_b   1.000
_cell.length_c   1.000
_cell.angle_alpha   90.00
_cell.angle_beta   90.00
_cell.angle_gamma   90.00
#
_symmetry.space_group_name_H-M   'P 1'
#
loop_
_entity.id
_entity.type
_entity.pdbx_description
1 polymer ?
#
loop_
_entity_poly.entity_id
_entity_poly.type
_entity_poly.pdbx_seq_one_letter_code
_entity_poly.pdbx_strand_id
1 'polypeptide(L)'
;MSENLYAEKLAWFKRNEKPEVVLLVADDPEITKIIVAWTTLEVTAAEKLTKLTAGSENETWEWLWGNARYSRTALMERSGVAFSESGLDSRMKLLIGNRVLYPDGAVNSFVLRYLRDRVLKLFSTKSKKPAKPL
;
A
#
# COMPACT_ATOMS: atom_id res chain seq x y z
N MET A 1 17.29 -4.33 20.03
CA MET A 1 18.04 -4.73 18.82
C MET A 1 17.13 -5.15 17.68
N SER A 2 16.08 -5.93 17.93
CA SER A 2 15.16 -6.43 16.90
C SER A 2 14.34 -5.34 16.18
N GLU A 3 13.87 -4.31 16.89
CA GLU A 3 13.15 -3.17 16.27
C GLU A 3 14.02 -2.41 15.26
N ASN A 4 15.31 -2.24 15.56
CA ASN A 4 16.25 -1.60 14.65
C ASN A 4 16.43 -2.43 13.36
N LEU A 5 16.48 -3.77 13.48
CA LEU A 5 16.53 -4.66 12.33
C LEU A 5 15.26 -4.58 11.46
N TYR A 6 14.08 -4.52 12.08
CA TYR A 6 12.82 -4.38 11.36
C TYR A 6 12.80 -3.10 10.50
N ALA A 7 13.12 -1.96 11.11
CA ALA A 7 13.18 -0.68 10.43
C ALA A 7 14.25 -0.65 9.33
N GLU A 8 15.43 -1.22 9.58
CA GLU A 8 16.53 -1.29 8.61
C GLU A 8 16.12 -2.10 7.35
N LYS A 9 15.56 -3.30 7.54
CA LYS A 9 15.12 -4.14 6.42
C LYS A 9 13.98 -3.49 5.66
N LEU A 10 13.00 -2.92 6.36
CA LEU A 10 11.90 -2.21 5.72
C LEU A 10 12.40 -1.01 4.89
N ALA A 11 13.33 -0.23 5.43
CA ALA A 11 13.94 0.89 4.72
C ALA A 11 14.70 0.45 3.46
N TRP A 12 15.33 -0.72 3.48
CA TRP A 12 15.95 -1.30 2.28
C TRP A 12 14.91 -1.54 1.18
N PHE A 13 13.75 -2.13 1.48
CA PHE A 13 12.70 -2.33 0.46
C PHE A 13 12.14 -1.01 -0.09
N LYS A 14 12.00 0.02 0.75
CA LYS A 14 11.53 1.35 0.32
C LYS A 14 12.53 2.07 -0.59
N ARG A 15 13.83 1.87 -0.39
CA ARG A 15 14.88 2.41 -1.26
C ARG A 15 14.98 1.69 -2.60
N ASN A 16 14.48 0.47 -2.69
CA ASN A 16 14.52 -0.38 -3.89
C ASN A 16 13.14 -0.52 -4.54
N GLU A 17 12.31 0.52 -4.43
CA GLU A 17 11.01 0.58 -5.09
C GLU A 17 11.14 0.61 -6.61
N LYS A 18 10.16 -0.01 -7.28
CA LYS A 18 10.11 -0.18 -8.72
C LYS A 18 8.85 0.49 -9.29
N PRO A 19 8.94 1.35 -10.32
CA PRO A 19 7.80 2.09 -10.85
C PRO A 19 6.77 1.20 -11.56
N GLU A 20 7.15 0.02 -12.05
CA GLU A 20 6.30 -0.92 -12.79
C GLU A 20 5.08 -1.37 -11.97
N VAL A 21 5.20 -1.31 -10.64
CA VAL A 21 4.11 -1.62 -9.71
C VAL A 21 2.85 -0.77 -9.92
N VAL A 22 3.00 0.44 -10.49
CA VAL A 22 1.87 1.33 -10.79
C VAL A 22 0.88 0.69 -11.76
N LEU A 23 1.36 -0.19 -12.66
CA LEU A 23 0.50 -0.89 -13.64
C LEU A 23 -0.55 -1.77 -12.96
N LEU A 24 -0.30 -2.26 -11.75
CA LEU A 24 -1.25 -3.06 -10.98
C LEU A 24 -2.39 -2.23 -10.35
N VAL A 25 -2.17 -0.93 -10.22
CA VAL A 25 -3.09 0.00 -9.55
C VAL A 25 -3.86 0.85 -10.55
N ALA A 26 -3.29 1.07 -11.73
CA ALA A 26 -3.72 2.12 -12.64
C ALA A 26 -5.22 2.08 -12.99
N ASP A 27 -5.75 0.87 -13.22
CA ASP A 27 -7.07 0.63 -13.80
C ASP A 27 -8.04 -0.14 -12.89
N ASP A 28 -7.69 -0.33 -11.61
CA ASP A 28 -8.54 -1.05 -10.65
C ASP A 28 -9.02 -0.10 -9.52
N PRO A 29 -10.29 0.37 -9.58
CA PRO A 29 -10.87 1.25 -8.57
C PRO A 29 -10.97 0.60 -7.18
N GLU A 30 -11.15 -0.72 -7.10
CA GLU A 30 -11.28 -1.41 -5.82
C GLU A 30 -9.91 -1.53 -5.15
N ILE A 31 -8.87 -1.86 -5.91
CA ILE A 31 -7.48 -1.81 -5.45
C ILE A 31 -7.13 -0.40 -4.96
N THR A 32 -7.53 0.63 -5.72
CA THR A 32 -7.31 2.03 -5.31
C THR A 32 -7.94 2.32 -3.95
N LYS A 33 -9.18 1.85 -3.71
CA LYS A 33 -9.87 2.01 -2.42
C LYS A 33 -9.12 1.29 -1.28
N ILE A 34 -8.62 0.08 -1.50
CA ILE A 34 -7.81 -0.64 -0.49
C ILE A 34 -6.55 0.17 -0.15
N ILE A 35 -5.85 0.68 -1.16
CA ILE A 35 -4.61 1.46 -0.96
C ILE A 35 -4.89 2.74 -0.17
N VAL A 36 -5.97 3.45 -0.49
CA VAL A 36 -6.38 4.66 0.27
C VAL A 36 -6.81 4.30 1.69
N ALA A 37 -7.51 3.19 1.89
CA ALA A 37 -7.86 2.73 3.24
C ALA A 37 -6.61 2.41 4.06
N TRP A 38 -5.61 1.77 3.44
CA TRP A 38 -4.34 1.40 4.07
C TRP A 38 -3.58 2.61 4.63
N THR A 39 -3.52 3.74 3.90
CA THR A 39 -2.78 4.93 4.37
C THR A 39 -3.41 5.60 5.59
N THR A 40 -4.66 5.27 5.92
CA THR A 40 -5.33 5.77 7.12
C THR A 40 -5.26 4.76 8.26
N LEU A 41 -4.99 3.49 7.96
CA LEU A 41 -5.04 2.38 8.90
C LEU A 41 -3.85 2.45 9.87
N GLU A 42 -4.11 2.13 11.13
CA GLU A 42 -3.02 1.93 12.08
C GLU A 42 -2.38 0.57 11.81
N VAL A 43 -1.13 0.62 11.35
CA VAL A 43 -0.32 -0.56 11.05
C VAL A 43 0.98 -0.43 11.82
N THR A 44 1.22 -1.37 12.73
CA THR A 44 2.38 -1.34 13.62
C THR A 44 3.14 -2.66 13.56
N ALA A 45 4.43 -2.61 13.89
CA ALA A 45 5.18 -3.83 14.11
C ALA A 45 4.73 -4.49 15.42
N ALA A 46 4.78 -5.81 15.48
CA ALA A 46 4.48 -6.58 16.68
C ALA A 46 5.46 -6.22 17.81
N GLU A 47 4.95 -6.07 19.04
CA GLU A 47 5.76 -5.78 20.23
C GLU A 47 6.93 -6.77 20.42
N LYS A 48 6.69 -8.04 20.07
CA LYS A 48 7.68 -9.11 20.12
C LYS A 48 7.89 -9.66 18.72
N LEU A 49 8.99 -9.26 18.11
CA LEU A 49 9.38 -9.70 16.78
C LEU A 49 9.84 -11.16 16.80
N THR A 50 9.41 -11.93 15.81
CA THR A 50 9.93 -13.27 15.56
C THR A 50 11.38 -13.21 15.07
N LYS A 51 12.13 -14.30 15.22
CA LYS A 51 13.49 -14.37 14.66
C LYS A 51 13.42 -14.49 13.14
N LEU A 52 14.25 -13.71 12.44
CA LEU A 52 14.49 -13.88 11.02
C LEU A 52 15.38 -15.11 10.81
N THR A 53 14.85 -16.16 10.19
CA THR A 53 15.52 -17.47 10.05
C THR A 53 16.43 -17.56 8.83
N ALA A 54 16.27 -16.70 7.83
CA ALA A 54 17.06 -16.73 6.59
C ALA A 54 17.12 -15.34 5.91
N GLY A 55 18.15 -15.15 5.09
CA GLY A 55 18.57 -13.84 4.57
C GLY A 55 18.17 -13.54 3.13
N SER A 56 17.32 -14.35 2.48
CA SER A 56 16.85 -14.01 1.14
C SER A 56 15.89 -12.81 1.20
N GLU A 57 15.74 -12.13 0.07
CA GLU A 57 14.85 -10.99 -0.06
C GLU A 57 13.38 -11.37 0.21
N ASN A 58 12.91 -12.50 -0.31
CA ASN A 58 11.53 -12.95 -0.10
C ASN A 58 11.26 -13.33 1.36
N GLU A 59 12.16 -14.07 1.99
CA GLU A 59 12.00 -14.45 3.40
C GLU A 59 12.04 -13.22 4.32
N THR A 60 12.87 -12.23 3.99
CA THR A 60 12.89 -10.95 4.73
C THR A 60 11.56 -10.22 4.56
N TRP A 61 10.99 -10.21 3.35
CA TRP A 61 9.69 -9.59 3.09
C TRP A 61 8.55 -10.29 3.83
N GLU A 62 8.50 -11.62 3.78
CA GLU A 62 7.54 -12.43 4.51
C GLU A 62 7.67 -12.24 6.02
N TRP A 63 8.90 -12.17 6.54
CA TRP A 63 9.17 -11.90 7.95
C TRP A 63 8.66 -10.51 8.37
N LEU A 64 8.85 -9.47 7.56
CA LEU A 64 8.32 -8.13 7.85
C LEU A 64 6.79 -8.15 7.98
N TRP A 65 6.11 -8.84 7.07
CA TRP A 65 4.65 -8.97 7.08
C TRP A 65 4.11 -9.89 8.18
N GLY A 66 4.81 -10.96 8.52
CA GLY A 66 4.47 -11.83 9.65
C GLY A 66 4.54 -11.09 11.00
N ASN A 67 5.34 -10.04 11.08
CA ASN A 67 5.47 -9.16 12.23
C ASN A 67 4.61 -7.88 12.13
N ALA A 68 3.81 -7.71 11.09
CA ALA A 68 2.89 -6.57 10.98
C ALA A 68 1.59 -6.84 11.75
N ARG A 69 1.00 -5.79 12.33
CA ARG A 69 -0.28 -5.83 13.02
C ARG A 69 -1.19 -4.74 12.47
N TYR A 70 -2.37 -5.14 12.06
CA TYR A 70 -3.42 -4.25 11.56
C TYR A 70 -4.78 -4.94 11.67
N SER A 71 -5.85 -4.16 11.75
CA SER A 71 -7.22 -4.68 11.79
C SER A 71 -7.75 -4.93 10.37
N ARG A 72 -8.02 -6.20 10.04
CA ARG A 72 -8.66 -6.58 8.76
C ARG A 72 -10.08 -6.02 8.67
N THR A 73 -10.85 -6.06 9.76
CA THR A 73 -12.21 -5.49 9.82
C THR A 73 -12.19 -4.00 9.52
N ALA A 74 -11.28 -3.25 10.16
CA ALA A 74 -11.15 -1.82 9.90
C ALA A 74 -10.71 -1.52 8.46
N LEU A 75 -9.85 -2.37 7.87
CA LEU A 75 -9.48 -2.24 6.46
C LEU A 75 -10.69 -2.43 5.53
N MET A 76 -11.53 -3.45 5.78
CA MET A 76 -12.77 -3.68 5.03
C MET A 76 -13.70 -2.48 5.13
N GLU A 77 -14.00 -2.04 6.35
CA GLU A 77 -14.88 -0.90 6.62
C GLU A 77 -14.40 0.37 5.90
N ARG A 78 -13.11 0.69 6.01
CA ARG A 78 -12.53 1.91 5.42
C ARG A 78 -12.40 1.85 3.91
N SER A 79 -12.19 0.66 3.34
CA SER A 79 -12.15 0.50 1.89
C SER A 79 -13.54 0.71 1.26
N GLY A 80 -14.61 0.48 2.03
CA GLY A 80 -15.99 0.59 1.54
C GLY A 80 -16.26 -0.33 0.36
N VAL A 81 -15.50 -1.42 0.22
CA VAL A 81 -15.69 -2.42 -0.82
C VAL A 81 -16.41 -3.63 -0.23
N ALA A 82 -17.43 -4.12 -0.93
CA ALA A 82 -18.21 -5.29 -0.55
C ALA A 82 -17.45 -6.59 -0.89
N PHE A 83 -16.23 -6.73 -0.41
CA PHE A 83 -15.46 -7.97 -0.58
C PHE A 83 -15.95 -9.05 0.38
N SER A 84 -15.92 -10.30 -0.07
CA SER A 84 -15.76 -11.42 0.85
C SER A 84 -14.37 -11.35 1.50
N GLU A 85 -14.19 -11.96 2.67
CA GLU A 85 -12.86 -12.06 3.31
C GLU A 85 -11.82 -12.68 2.36
N SER A 86 -12.22 -13.71 1.60
CA SER A 86 -11.36 -14.34 0.58
C SER A 86 -11.00 -13.41 -0.59
N GLY A 87 -11.92 -12.51 -0.97
CA GLY A 87 -11.69 -11.49 -1.98
C GLY A 87 -10.67 -10.47 -1.51
N LEU A 88 -10.83 -9.95 -0.29
CA LEU A 88 -9.86 -9.05 0.32
C LEU A 88 -8.48 -9.71 0.42
N ASP A 89 -8.40 -10.95 0.90
CA ASP A 89 -7.14 -11.66 1.05
C ASP A 89 -6.42 -11.85 -0.28
N SER A 90 -7.15 -12.12 -1.36
CA SER A 90 -6.59 -12.25 -2.71
C SER A 90 -5.99 -10.92 -3.20
N ARG A 91 -6.69 -9.81 -2.97
CA ARG A 91 -6.19 -8.46 -3.31
C ARG A 91 -5.00 -8.06 -2.43
N MET A 92 -5.06 -8.33 -1.13
CA MET A 92 -3.96 -8.07 -0.20
C MET A 92 -2.71 -8.84 -0.58
N LYS A 93 -2.82 -10.13 -0.93
CA LYS A 93 -1.67 -10.91 -1.43
C LYS A 93 -1.03 -10.29 -2.66
N LEU A 94 -1.84 -9.81 -3.60
CA LEU A 94 -1.34 -9.12 -4.80
C LEU A 94 -0.62 -7.82 -4.45
N LEU A 95 -1.20 -7.00 -3.57
CA LEU A 95 -0.63 -5.71 -3.17
C LEU A 95 0.65 -5.86 -2.33
N ILE A 96 0.68 -6.87 -1.45
CA ILE A 96 1.85 -7.22 -0.63
C ILE A 96 2.96 -7.80 -1.50
N GLY A 97 2.64 -8.79 -2.34
CA GLY A 97 3.64 -9.48 -3.17
C GLY A 97 4.33 -8.54 -4.15
N ASN A 98 3.61 -7.54 -4.65
CA ASN A 98 4.16 -6.54 -5.56
C ASN A 98 4.69 -5.28 -4.85
N ARG A 99 4.77 -5.27 -3.52
CA ARG A 99 5.31 -4.14 -2.73
C ARG A 99 4.58 -2.82 -2.98
N VAL A 100 3.27 -2.89 -3.20
CA VAL A 100 2.40 -1.71 -3.21
C VAL A 100 2.19 -1.21 -1.78
N LEU A 101 1.90 -2.13 -0.86
CA LEU A 101 1.71 -1.82 0.56
C LEU A 101 2.95 -2.22 1.33
N TYR A 102 3.21 -1.49 2.42
CA TYR A 102 4.26 -1.77 3.36
C TYR A 102 3.69 -2.05 4.75
N PRO A 103 4.36 -2.92 5.55
CA PRO A 103 3.88 -3.38 6.85
C PRO A 103 4.01 -2.34 7.98
N ASP A 104 4.29 -1.07 7.64
CA ASP A 104 4.23 0.09 8.55
C ASP A 104 3.17 1.11 8.13
N GLY A 105 2.21 0.70 7.31
CA GLY A 105 1.12 1.57 6.84
C GLY A 105 1.52 2.45 5.64
N ALA A 106 2.79 2.43 5.24
CA ALA A 106 3.21 3.13 4.04
C ALA A 106 2.72 2.44 2.76
N VAL A 107 2.73 3.22 1.69
CA VAL A 107 2.45 2.78 0.33
C VAL A 107 3.66 3.15 -0.52
N ASN A 108 3.93 2.34 -1.53
CA ASN A 108 4.96 2.59 -2.52
C ASN A 108 4.92 4.03 -3.05
N SER A 109 6.07 4.69 -3.12
CA SER A 109 6.14 6.11 -3.45
C SER A 109 5.69 6.42 -4.88
N PHE A 110 5.93 5.51 -5.85
CA PHE A 110 5.44 5.67 -7.21
C PHE A 110 3.92 5.56 -7.28
N VAL A 111 3.32 4.66 -6.51
CA VAL A 111 1.86 4.53 -6.39
C VAL A 111 1.26 5.78 -5.74
N LEU A 112 1.84 6.27 -4.64
CA LEU A 112 1.40 7.51 -4.01
C LEU A 112 1.47 8.70 -4.97
N ARG A 113 2.56 8.82 -5.75
CA ARG A 113 2.71 9.86 -6.77
C ARG A 113 1.64 9.73 -7.85
N TYR A 114 1.42 8.52 -8.36
CA TYR A 114 0.37 8.25 -9.34
C TYR A 114 -1.02 8.68 -8.85
N LEU A 115 -1.38 8.30 -7.61
CA LEU A 115 -2.67 8.66 -7.02
C LEU A 115 -2.82 10.18 -6.84
N ARG A 116 -1.75 10.88 -6.41
CA ARG A 116 -1.73 12.35 -6.32
C ARG A 116 -1.95 13.00 -7.69
N ASP A 117 -1.26 12.52 -8.72
CA ASP A 117 -1.41 13.02 -10.09
C ASP A 117 -2.84 12.81 -10.62
N ARG A 118 -3.49 11.68 -10.30
CA ARG A 118 -4.91 11.46 -10.63
C ARG A 118 -5.81 12.50 -9.97
N VAL A 119 -5.62 12.78 -8.68
CA VAL A 119 -6.40 13.77 -7.95
C VAL A 119 -6.22 15.16 -8.57
N LEU A 120 -5.00 15.57 -8.88
CA LEU A 120 -4.72 16.86 -9.52
C LEU A 120 -5.42 16.99 -10.88
N LYS A 121 -5.43 15.93 -11.70
CA LYS A 121 -6.12 15.92 -13.00
C LYS A 121 -7.64 16.10 -12.89
N LEU A 122 -8.26 15.76 -11.76
CA LEU A 122 -9.69 16.02 -11.51
C LEU A 122 -9.99 17.52 -11.36
N PHE A 123 -9.02 18.31 -10.90
CA PHE A 123 -9.17 19.76 -10.79
C PHE A 123 -8.86 20.47 -12.10
N SER A 124 -7.88 19.98 -12.87
CA SER A 124 -7.52 20.54 -14.19
C SER A 124 -8.60 20.36 -15.25
N THR A 125 -9.41 19.31 -15.17
CA THR A 125 -10.55 19.09 -16.08
C THR A 125 -11.74 20.00 -15.77
N LYS A 126 -11.90 20.43 -14.52
CA LYS A 126 -13.01 21.30 -14.08
C LYS A 126 -12.83 22.78 -14.40
N SER A 127 -11.62 23.24 -14.73
CA SER A 127 -11.31 24.67 -14.92
C SER A 127 -11.53 25.19 -16.35
N LYS A 128 -11.90 24.34 -17.32
CA LYS A 128 -12.25 24.80 -18.68
C LYS A 128 -13.70 25.32 -18.73
N LYS A 129 -13.97 26.51 -18.18
CA LYS A 129 -15.17 27.26 -18.55
C LYS A 129 -15.03 27.69 -20.02
N PRO A 130 -16.04 27.48 -20.89
CA PRO A 130 -16.01 28.02 -22.24
C PRO A 130 -15.99 29.55 -22.14
N ALA A 131 -15.02 30.19 -22.79
CA ALA A 131 -15.03 31.63 -22.98
C ALA A 131 -16.31 31.98 -23.76
N LYS A 132 -17.15 32.85 -23.19
CA LYS A 132 -18.30 33.42 -23.93
C LYS A 132 -17.73 34.20 -25.12
N PRO A 133 -18.14 33.92 -26.37
CA PRO A 133 -17.83 34.81 -27.46
C PRO A 133 -18.55 36.16 -27.21
N LEU A 134 -17.79 37.24 -27.40
CA LEU A 134 -18.28 38.63 -27.42
C LEU A 134 -19.08 38.91 -28.69
#